data_AF-A0A3C1ACD7-F1
#
_entry.id   AF-A0A3C1ACD7-F1
#
_cell.length_a   1.000
_cell.length_b   1.000
_cell.length_c   1.000
_cell.angle_alpha   90.00
_cell.angle_beta   90.00
_cell.angle_gamma   90.00
#
_symmetry.space_group_name_H-M   'P 1'
#
loop_
_entity.id
_entity.type
_entity.pdbx_description
1 polymer ?
#
loop_
_entity_poly.entity_id
_entity_poly.type
_entity_poly.pdbx_seq_one_letter_code
_entity_poly.pdbx_strand_id
1 'polypeptide(L)' 'MPDISERGKNMPASPIRKLVPFADKAKQRGIKVFHLNIGQPDIETPQPMLNAIHHFDQKVIEYSHSAGTLSYRT' A
#
# COMPACT_ATOMS: atom_id res chain seq x y z
N MET A 1 -3.53 30.29 3.07
CA MET A 1 -3.17 28.88 2.80
C MET A 1 -2.67 28.81 1.36
N PRO A 2 -1.64 28.01 1.03
CA PRO A 2 -1.22 27.86 -0.35
C PRO A 2 -2.30 27.15 -1.18
N ASP A 3 -2.46 27.56 -2.42
CA ASP A 3 -3.35 26.89 -3.37
C ASP A 3 -2.75 25.56 -3.86
N ILE A 4 -3.61 24.60 -4.14
CA ILE A 4 -3.21 23.35 -4.79
C ILE A 4 -2.80 23.66 -6.22
N SER A 5 -1.68 23.08 -6.68
CA SER A 5 -1.23 23.20 -8.07
C SER A 5 -2.28 22.71 -9.08
N GLU A 6 -2.27 23.26 -10.30
CA GLU A 6 -3.16 22.83 -11.38
C GLU A 6 -3.03 21.33 -11.70
N ARG A 7 -1.81 20.77 -11.63
CA ARG A 7 -1.59 19.33 -11.78
C ARG A 7 -2.35 18.50 -10.73
N GLY A 8 -2.40 18.99 -9.49
CA GLY A 8 -3.13 18.34 -8.41
C GLY A 8 -4.64 18.42 -8.61
N LYS A 9 -5.15 19.58 -9.05
CA LYS A 9 -6.58 19.78 -9.36
C LYS A 9 -7.05 18.90 -10.52
N ASN A 10 -6.19 18.70 -11.53
CA ASN A 10 -6.50 17.91 -12.72
C ASN A 10 -6.35 16.39 -12.51
N MET A 11 -5.84 15.93 -11.36
CA MET A 11 -5.71 14.50 -11.07
C MET A 11 -7.09 13.87 -10.84
N PRO A 12 -7.55 12.93 -11.68
CA PRO A 12 -8.86 12.33 -11.50
C PRO A 12 -8.87 11.41 -10.28
N ALA A 13 -10.01 11.37 -9.58
CA ALA A 13 -10.24 10.36 -8.56
C ALA A 13 -10.28 8.96 -9.18
N SER A 14 -9.60 8.00 -8.55
CA SER A 14 -9.60 6.60 -8.99
C SER A 14 -11.02 6.03 -9.07
N PRO A 15 -11.44 5.50 -10.24
CA PRO A 15 -12.76 4.85 -10.38
C PRO A 15 -12.97 3.70 -9.40
N ILE A 16 -11.92 2.92 -9.11
CA ILE A 16 -11.98 1.81 -8.15
C ILE A 16 -12.22 2.35 -6.73
N ARG A 17 -11.54 3.42 -6.33
CA ARG A 17 -11.73 4.01 -4.99
C ARG A 17 -13.12 4.62 -4.79
N LYS A 18 -13.75 5.10 -5.86
CA LYS A 18 -15.14 5.58 -5.79
C LYS A 18 -16.13 4.49 -5.35
N LEU A 19 -15.81 3.20 -5.58
CA LEU A 19 -16.67 2.07 -5.21
C LEU A 19 -16.51 1.61 -3.76
N VAL A 20 -15.42 1.99 -3.08
CA VAL A 20 -15.11 1.55 -1.70
C VAL A 20 -16.25 1.87 -0.72
N PRO A 21 -16.82 3.09 -0.68
CA PRO A 21 -17.91 3.40 0.25
C PRO A 21 -19.17 2.56 0.02
N PHE A 22 -19.43 2.11 -1.21
CA PHE A 22 -20.58 1.25 -1.53
C PHE A 22 -20.34 -0.18 -1.05
N ALA A 23 -19.13 -0.70 -1.25
CA ALA A 23 -18.73 -2.02 -0.74
C ALA A 23 -18.80 -2.06 0.79
N ASP A 24 -18.35 -1.01 1.49
CA ASP A 24 -18.39 -0.95 2.94
C ASP A 24 -19.82 -0.85 3.48
N LYS A 25 -20.69 -0.06 2.83
CA LYS A 25 -22.13 -0.04 3.14
C LYS A 25 -22.81 -1.40 2.89
N ALA A 26 -22.38 -2.15 1.87
CA ALA A 26 -22.89 -3.51 1.65
C ALA A 26 -22.46 -4.46 2.80
N LYS A 27 -21.18 -4.44 3.20
CA LYS A 27 -20.66 -5.21 4.33
C LYS A 27 -21.38 -4.87 5.65
N GLN A 28 -21.63 -3.59 5.92
CA GLN A 28 -22.36 -3.13 7.11
C GLN A 28 -23.81 -3.66 7.17
N ARG A 29 -24.42 -3.93 6.02
CA ARG A 29 -25.75 -4.57 5.90
C ARG A 29 -25.69 -6.10 6.00
N GLY A 30 -24.53 -6.68 6.31
CA GLY A 30 -24.33 -8.13 6.36
C GLY A 30 -24.16 -8.80 4.99
N ILE A 31 -24.01 -8.02 3.90
CA ILE A 31 -23.82 -8.57 2.56
C ILE A 31 -22.35 -8.95 2.38
N LYS A 32 -22.10 -10.21 2.03
CA LYS A 32 -20.76 -10.68 1.67
C LYS A 32 -20.35 -10.08 0.31
N VAL A 33 -19.23 -9.37 0.29
CA VAL A 33 -18.65 -8.77 -0.93
C VAL A 33 -17.40 -9.56 -1.32
N PHE A 34 -17.39 -10.10 -2.55
CA PHE A 34 -16.22 -10.76 -3.12
C PHE A 34 -15.39 -9.73 -3.92
N HIS A 35 -14.12 -9.57 -3.55
CA HIS A 35 -13.22 -8.59 -4.18
C HIS A 35 -12.46 -9.24 -5.33
N LEU A 36 -12.93 -9.03 -6.55
CA LEU A 36 -12.26 -9.46 -7.80
C LEU A 36 -11.63 -8.29 -8.56
N ASN A 37 -11.48 -7.16 -7.87
CA ASN A 37 -11.13 -5.86 -8.45
C ASN A 37 -9.82 -5.28 -7.89
N ILE A 38 -9.14 -5.99 -6.99
CA ILE A 38 -7.89 -5.55 -6.34
C ILE A 38 -6.83 -6.62 -6.56
N GLY A 39 -5.64 -6.23 -7.04
CA GLY A 39 -4.51 -7.13 -7.27
C GLY A 39 -3.72 -7.51 -6.01
N GLN A 40 -4.37 -7.57 -4.84
CA GLN A 40 -3.73 -7.99 -3.60
C GLN A 40 -3.71 -9.52 -3.54
N PRO A 41 -2.54 -10.17 -3.45
CA PRO A 41 -2.47 -11.62 -3.24
C PRO A 41 -3.10 -12.02 -1.90
N ASP A 42 -3.68 -13.22 -1.87
CA ASP A 42 -4.25 -13.87 -0.68
C ASP A 42 -3.28 -14.87 -0.02
N ILE A 43 -2.08 -15.03 -0.58
CA ILE A 43 -1.02 -15.87 -0.03
C ILE A 43 -0.23 -15.16 1.07
N GLU A 44 0.32 -15.94 2.00
CA GLU A 44 1.13 -15.41 3.10
C GLU A 44 2.49 -14.89 2.61
N THR A 45 2.98 -13.83 3.24
CA THR A 45 4.35 -13.37 3.06
C THR A 45 5.33 -14.46 3.54
N PRO A 46 6.38 -14.81 2.77
CA PRO A 46 7.34 -15.82 3.19
C PRO A 46 7.97 -15.56 4.56
N GLN A 47 7.97 -16.58 5.44
CA GLN A 47 8.50 -16.47 6.80
C GLN A 47 9.93 -15.91 6.89
N PRO A 48 10.88 -16.25 5.98
CA PRO A 48 12.22 -15.65 6.03
C PRO A 48 12.23 -14.12 5.90
N MET A 49 11.30 -13.55 5.13
CA MET A 49 11.18 -12.10 4.96
C MET A 49 10.68 -11.44 6.24
N LEU A 50 9.67 -12.04 6.89
CA LEU A 50 9.16 -11.56 8.18
C LEU A 50 10.24 -11.66 9.26
N ASN A 51 10.97 -12.78 9.29
CA ASN A 51 12.06 -13.00 10.24
C ASN A 51 13.18 -11.96 10.08
N ALA A 52 13.54 -11.59 8.85
CA ALA A 52 14.57 -10.57 8.60
C ALA A 52 14.18 -9.20 9.17
N ILE A 53 12.90 -8.84 9.12
CA ILE A 53 12.38 -7.60 9.73
C ILE A 53 12.35 -7.72 11.26
N HIS A 54 11.84 -8.84 11.79
CA HIS A 54 11.71 -9.04 13.24
C HIS A 54 13.05 -9.12 13.98
N HIS A 55 14.11 -9.60 13.31
CA HIS A 55 15.44 -9.73 13.88
C HIS A 55 16.40 -8.62 13.42
N PHE A 56 15.87 -7.52 12.88
CA PHE A 56 16.68 -6.39 12.48
C PHE A 56 17.30 -5.72 13.73
N ASP A 57 18.62 -5.75 13.82
CA ASP A 57 19.39 -5.42 15.03
C ASP A 57 20.13 -4.07 14.95
N GLN A 58 20.06 -3.39 13.79
CA GLN A 58 20.69 -2.09 13.65
C GLN A 58 20.00 -1.07 14.57
N LYS A 59 20.79 -0.41 15.41
CA LYS A 59 20.28 0.54 16.41
C LYS A 59 19.92 1.90 15.82
N VAL A 60 20.42 2.20 14.63
CA VAL A 60 20.21 3.47 13.93
C VAL A 60 19.58 3.15 12.58
N ILE A 61 18.41 3.73 12.32
CA ILE A 61 17.73 3.67 11.02
C ILE A 61 18.22 4.87 10.20
N GLU A 62 19.33 4.68 9.51
CA GLU A 62 19.95 5.75 8.71
C GLU A 62 19.38 5.85 7.30
N TYR A 63 19.63 6.99 6.66
CA TYR A 63 19.31 7.15 5.24
C TYR A 63 20.22 6.24 4.40
N SER A 64 19.61 5.41 3.56
CA SER A 64 20.34 4.66 2.53
C SER A 64 20.72 5.56 1.35
N HIS A 65 21.60 5.06 0.49
CA HIS A 65 21.83 5.66 -0.82
C HIS A 65 20.50 5.82 -1.60
N SER A 66 20.35 6.90 -2.38
CA SER A 66 19.09 7.26 -3.06
C SER A 66 18.57 6.18 -4.03
N ALA A 67 19.47 5.38 -4.58
CA ALA A 67 19.12 4.28 -5.48
C ALA A 67 18.79 2.96 -4.74
N GLY A 68 18.87 2.93 -3.41
CA GLY A 68 18.67 1.75 -2.55
C GLY A 68 19.97 1.08 -2.09
N THR A 69 19.83 0.17 -1.12
CA THR A 69 20.93 -0.65 -0.55
C THR A 69 21.63 -1.46 -1.64
N LEU A 70 22.97 -1.44 -1.65
CA LEU A 70 23.77 -2.07 -2.71
C LEU A 70 23.43 -3.56 -2.90
N SER A 71 23.28 -4.30 -1.80
CA SER A 71 22.96 -5.74 -1.82
C SER A 71 21.60 -6.10 -2.41
N TYR A 72 20.70 -5.12 -2.62
CA TYR A 72 19.41 -5.34 -3.28
C TYR A 72 19.43 -4.94 -4.77
N ARG A 73 20.58 -4.45 -5.25
CA ARG A 73 20.76 -3.92 -6.61
C ARG A 73 21.79 -4.72 -7.42
N THR A 74 22.40 -5.72 -6.81
CA THR A 74 23.43 -6.61 -7.37
C THR A 74 23.11 -8.03 -6.98
#